data_AF-A0A0K9PG06-F1
#
_entry.id   AF-A0A0K9PG06-F1
#
_cell.length_a   1.000
_cell.length_b   1.000
_cell.length_c   1.000
_cell.angle_alpha   90.00
_cell.angle_beta   90.00
_cell.angle_gamma   90.00
#
_symmetry.space_group_name_H-M   'P 1'
#
loop_
_entity.id
_entity.type
_entity.pdbx_description
1 polymer ?
#
loop_
_entity_poly.entity_id
_entity_poly.type
_entity_poly.pdbx_seq_one_letter_code
_entity_poly.pdbx_strand_id
1 'polypeptide(L)'
;MDTLVTCKAVSTTPDFFVTTTRGIRRSSQCSFLSGNIGNFPNLLHSRQRGICANRKSKRCGSALGSTCLDEKILVSNRGEIAVRVIRTAHEMGIPCVAVHSTIDKDALHVRLADEAVCIGEAQSSQSYLFIPNILSAAVSRNCTMLHPGYGFLSENAMFVEMCREQGINFIGPNADSIRAMGDKSTARDTMKKAGVPTVPGSDGLLKSTEEAIKVASKIGYPVMIKATAGGGGRGMRLAKEPEEFVRLLQRPH
;
A
#
# COMPACT_ATOMS: atom_id res chain seq x y z
N MET A 1 15.12 28.98 50.77
CA MET A 1 13.88 28.35 50.29
C MET A 1 14.29 27.29 49.29
N ASP A 2 14.53 26.11 49.86
CA ASP A 2 14.45 24.74 49.33
C ASP A 2 15.20 24.39 48.02
N THR A 3 16.45 23.91 48.09
CA THR A 3 16.91 22.49 48.24
C THR A 3 16.66 21.55 47.04
N LEU A 4 17.78 21.17 46.39
CA LEU A 4 18.21 19.81 46.00
C LEU A 4 17.20 18.84 45.36
N VAL A 5 17.51 18.41 44.12
CA VAL A 5 17.07 17.11 43.59
C VAL A 5 18.31 16.29 43.19
N THR A 6 18.63 15.31 44.02
CA THR A 6 19.47 14.14 43.70
C THR A 6 18.80 12.89 44.29
N CYS A 7 19.17 11.73 43.73
CA CYS A 7 18.81 10.35 44.09
C CYS A 7 17.53 9.80 43.40
N LYS A 8 17.43 8.52 42.99
CA LYS A 8 18.31 7.34 43.02
C LYS A 8 17.66 6.26 42.14
N ALA A 9 18.48 5.36 41.58
CA ALA A 9 18.05 4.06 41.08
C ALA A 9 17.71 3.11 42.26
N VAL A 10 16.67 2.29 42.10
CA VAL A 10 16.41 1.09 42.92
C VAL A 10 15.81 -0.01 42.04
N SER A 11 16.54 -1.11 41.98
CA SER A 11 16.17 -2.46 41.57
C SER A 11 15.37 -3.18 42.66
N THR A 12 14.41 -4.04 42.30
CA THR A 12 14.06 -5.24 43.11
C THR A 12 13.14 -6.21 42.34
N THR A 13 13.64 -7.43 42.14
CA THR A 13 12.90 -8.72 42.20
C THR A 13 12.58 -9.03 43.67
N PRO A 14 11.59 -9.89 44.03
CA PRO A 14 11.75 -11.36 44.06
C PRO A 14 10.39 -12.08 43.75
N ASP A 15 10.11 -13.40 43.78
CA ASP A 15 10.72 -14.54 44.46
C ASP A 15 10.27 -15.88 43.82
N PHE A 16 11.08 -16.89 44.07
CA PHE A 16 10.93 -18.32 43.72
C PHE A 16 10.02 -19.04 44.73
N PHE A 17 9.21 -20.02 44.31
CA PHE A 17 8.91 -21.18 45.18
C PHE A 17 8.70 -22.48 44.39
N VAL A 18 9.43 -23.50 44.84
CA VAL A 18 9.55 -24.87 44.33
C VAL A 18 8.60 -25.78 45.11
N THR A 19 7.92 -26.72 44.46
CA THR A 19 7.53 -28.02 45.07
C THR A 19 7.53 -29.17 44.04
N THR A 20 8.66 -29.86 43.99
CA THR A 20 8.88 -31.32 44.17
C THR A 20 7.77 -32.34 43.82
N THR A 21 8.07 -33.16 42.79
CA THR A 21 7.98 -34.64 42.66
C THR A 21 6.68 -35.45 42.47
N ARG A 22 6.79 -36.34 41.46
CA ARG A 22 6.46 -37.79 41.38
C ARG A 22 5.00 -38.25 41.17
N GLY A 23 4.81 -39.00 40.08
CA GLY A 23 4.46 -40.42 40.20
C GLY A 23 3.05 -40.87 39.77
N ILE A 24 2.95 -41.37 38.52
CA ILE A 24 2.50 -42.73 38.14
C ILE A 24 1.16 -43.33 38.69
N ARG A 25 0.40 -43.88 37.73
CA ARG A 25 -0.52 -45.07 37.73
C ARG A 25 -2.04 -44.88 37.84
N ARG A 26 -2.67 -45.18 36.70
CA ARG A 26 -3.77 -46.16 36.44
C ARG A 26 -4.64 -46.61 37.62
N SER A 27 -5.95 -46.59 37.35
CA SER A 27 -7.01 -47.59 37.64
C SER A 27 -8.31 -46.80 37.93
N SER A 28 -9.53 -47.24 37.68
CA SER A 28 -10.10 -48.43 37.03
C SER A 28 -11.63 -48.23 37.04
N GLN A 29 -12.30 -48.86 36.08
CA GLN A 29 -13.74 -49.23 36.09
C GLN A 29 -14.78 -48.12 35.88
N CYS A 30 -15.40 -48.15 34.70
CA CYS A 30 -16.84 -48.44 34.64
C CYS A 30 -17.21 -49.15 33.34
N SER A 31 -18.28 -49.93 33.45
CA SER A 31 -18.67 -51.13 32.72
C SER A 31 -19.20 -50.94 31.29
N PHE A 32 -18.93 -51.97 30.49
CA PHE A 32 -19.56 -52.33 29.23
C PHE A 32 -21.09 -52.36 29.30
N LEU A 33 -21.76 -51.88 28.24
CA LEU A 33 -22.96 -52.50 27.67
C LEU A 33 -22.98 -52.24 26.16
N SER A 34 -23.29 -53.30 25.43
CA SER A 34 -23.04 -53.53 24.01
C SER A 34 -24.04 -52.84 23.07
N GLY A 35 -23.59 -52.46 21.88
CA GLY A 35 -24.42 -52.09 20.73
C GLY A 35 -23.59 -52.00 19.45
N ASN A 36 -23.92 -52.82 18.45
CA ASN A 36 -23.10 -53.22 17.31
C ASN A 36 -22.85 -52.16 16.21
N ILE A 37 -21.59 -52.15 15.74
CA ILE A 37 -21.07 -52.23 14.36
C ILE A 37 -21.64 -51.26 13.29
N GLY A 38 -20.75 -50.37 12.82
CA GLY A 38 -20.91 -49.58 11.60
C GLY A 38 -19.61 -48.88 11.17
N ASN A 39 -18.72 -49.64 10.52
CA ASN A 39 -17.54 -49.30 9.70
C ASN A 39 -17.05 -47.82 9.58
N PHE A 40 -15.82 -47.57 10.05
CA PHE A 40 -14.95 -46.45 9.64
C PHE A 40 -13.67 -47.02 8.99
N PRO A 41 -13.27 -46.60 7.78
CA PRO A 41 -11.91 -46.84 7.30
C PRO A 41 -10.99 -45.69 7.72
N ASN A 42 -10.05 -46.01 8.61
CA ASN A 42 -8.77 -45.30 8.74
C ASN A 42 -7.89 -45.66 7.53
N LEU A 43 -7.23 -44.68 6.91
CA LEU A 43 -5.99 -44.92 6.15
C LEU A 43 -5.01 -43.74 6.31
N LEU A 44 -4.08 -43.99 7.23
CA LEU A 44 -2.65 -43.64 7.30
C LEU A 44 -2.04 -42.59 6.36
N HIS A 45 -1.18 -41.78 6.99
CA HIS A 45 -0.11 -40.98 6.43
C HIS A 45 0.64 -41.66 5.27
N SER A 46 0.77 -40.95 4.14
CA SER A 46 1.98 -41.02 3.33
C SER A 46 2.34 -39.62 2.80
N ARG A 47 3.51 -39.14 3.22
CA ARG A 47 4.25 -38.08 2.55
C ARG A 47 4.55 -38.57 1.13
N GLN A 48 4.09 -37.85 0.11
CA GLN A 48 4.74 -37.87 -1.19
C GLN A 48 5.07 -36.43 -1.61
N ARG A 49 6.38 -36.17 -1.64
CA ARG A 49 6.98 -35.02 -2.30
C ARG A 49 6.64 -35.12 -3.79
N GLY A 50 5.79 -34.23 -4.28
CA GLY A 50 5.54 -34.06 -5.71
C GLY A 50 6.77 -33.53 -6.42
N ILE A 51 7.22 -34.28 -7.41
CA ILE A 51 8.37 -34.02 -8.28
C ILE A 51 8.13 -32.71 -9.05
N CYS A 52 9.07 -31.75 -8.94
CA CYS A 52 9.07 -30.54 -9.76
C CYS A 52 9.39 -30.92 -11.21
N ALA A 53 8.37 -31.05 -12.04
CA ALA A 53 8.51 -31.27 -13.47
C ALA A 53 8.87 -29.94 -14.16
N ASN A 54 10.11 -29.88 -14.63
CA ASN A 54 10.64 -28.79 -15.44
C ASN A 54 9.87 -28.68 -16.78
N ARG A 55 8.89 -27.76 -16.87
CA ARG A 55 8.25 -27.39 -18.13
C ARG A 55 8.80 -26.05 -18.62
N LYS A 56 9.59 -26.11 -19.70
CA LYS A 56 9.94 -24.96 -20.53
C LYS A 56 8.66 -24.34 -21.10
N SER A 57 8.26 -23.19 -20.58
CA SER A 57 7.16 -22.39 -21.14
C SER A 57 7.65 -21.66 -22.39
N LYS A 58 7.03 -21.98 -23.54
CA LYS A 58 7.20 -21.26 -24.80
C LYS A 58 6.52 -19.88 -24.69
N ARG A 59 7.21 -18.85 -25.18
CA ARG A 59 6.68 -17.49 -25.39
C ARG A 59 5.34 -17.54 -26.12
N CYS A 60 4.32 -16.94 -25.53
CA CYS A 60 3.17 -16.41 -26.26
C CYS A 60 2.88 -15.00 -25.72
N GLY A 61 2.71 -14.04 -26.63
CA GLY A 61 2.40 -12.66 -26.30
C GLY A 61 0.91 -12.45 -26.06
N SER A 62 0.64 -11.41 -25.26
CA SER A 62 -0.63 -10.73 -24.99
C SER A 62 -1.67 -11.46 -24.13
N ALA A 63 -2.12 -10.74 -23.09
CA ALA A 63 -2.96 -11.10 -21.95
C ALA A 63 -2.26 -11.98 -20.89
N LEU A 64 -1.76 -11.33 -19.84
CA LEU A 64 -1.29 -11.97 -18.61
C LEU A 64 -2.47 -12.72 -17.94
N GLY A 65 -2.70 -13.96 -18.35
CA GLY A 65 -3.40 -14.91 -17.49
C GLY A 65 -2.47 -15.20 -16.31
N SER A 66 -2.92 -14.94 -15.09
CA SER A 66 -2.18 -15.30 -13.88
C SER A 66 -2.03 -16.82 -13.82
N THR A 67 -0.85 -17.32 -14.17
CA THR A 67 -0.55 -18.76 -14.18
C THR A 67 0.26 -19.22 -12.97
N CYS A 68 0.57 -18.36 -11.99
CA CYS A 68 1.32 -18.82 -10.81
C CYS A 68 0.38 -19.11 -9.66
N LEU A 69 0.47 -20.34 -9.14
CA LEU A 69 -0.20 -20.81 -7.92
C LEU A 69 0.19 -20.02 -6.65
N ASP A 70 1.17 -19.12 -6.74
CA ASP A 70 1.73 -18.33 -5.63
C ASP A 70 1.51 -16.80 -5.79
N GLU A 71 0.61 -16.39 -6.67
CA GLU A 71 0.25 -14.97 -6.83
C GLU A 71 -0.72 -14.53 -5.72
N LYS A 72 -0.35 -13.50 -4.96
CA LYS A 72 -1.22 -12.89 -3.94
C LYS A 72 -1.04 -11.38 -3.98
N ILE A 73 -2.16 -10.67 -4.10
CA ILE A 73 -2.17 -9.20 -4.24
C ILE A 73 -2.52 -8.55 -2.91
N LEU A 74 -1.66 -7.65 -2.42
CA LEU A 74 -2.04 -6.70 -1.38
C LEU A 74 -2.63 -5.44 -2.01
N VAL A 75 -3.82 -5.05 -1.59
CA VAL A 75 -4.47 -3.81 -2.03
C VAL A 75 -4.20 -2.73 -0.98
N SER A 76 -3.28 -1.80 -1.26
CA SER A 76 -2.86 -0.75 -0.31
C SER A 76 -3.76 0.50 -0.41
N ASN A 77 -5.07 0.30 -0.50
CA ASN A 77 -6.05 1.38 -0.65
C ASN A 77 -7.35 1.02 0.11
N ARG A 78 -8.35 1.92 0.09
CA ARG A 78 -9.64 1.76 0.77
C ARG A 78 -10.80 2.13 -0.13
N GLY A 79 -12.02 1.81 0.32
CA GLY A 79 -13.24 2.23 -0.37
C GLY A 79 -13.48 1.50 -1.70
N GLU A 80 -14.15 2.19 -2.61
CA GLU A 80 -14.59 1.73 -3.93
C GLU A 80 -13.45 1.21 -4.80
N ILE A 81 -12.28 1.85 -4.79
CA ILE A 81 -11.15 1.40 -5.61
C ILE A 81 -10.60 0.08 -5.11
N ALA A 82 -10.55 -0.11 -3.79
CA ALA A 82 -10.15 -1.39 -3.21
C ALA A 82 -11.14 -2.50 -3.59
N VAL A 83 -12.45 -2.22 -3.50
CA VAL A 83 -13.51 -3.15 -3.95
C VAL A 83 -13.34 -3.50 -5.43
N ARG A 84 -13.09 -2.51 -6.29
CA ARG A 84 -12.90 -2.72 -7.74
C ARG A 84 -11.72 -3.64 -8.03
N VAL A 85 -10.59 -3.41 -7.37
CA VAL A 85 -9.37 -4.22 -7.56
C VAL A 85 -9.60 -5.65 -7.07
N ILE A 86 -10.15 -5.82 -5.86
CA ILE A 86 -10.44 -7.14 -5.28
C ILE A 86 -11.36 -7.95 -6.20
N ARG A 87 -12.45 -7.35 -6.69
CA ARG A 87 -13.36 -8.01 -7.63
C ARG A 87 -12.65 -8.50 -8.89
N THR A 88 -11.78 -7.67 -9.45
CA THR A 88 -11.02 -8.02 -10.67
C THR A 88 -10.06 -9.17 -10.40
N ALA A 89 -9.36 -9.13 -9.28
CA ALA A 89 -8.44 -10.19 -8.88
C ALA A 89 -9.18 -11.50 -8.60
N HIS A 90 -10.37 -11.45 -7.99
CA HIS A 90 -11.24 -12.61 -7.80
C HIS A 90 -11.74 -13.21 -9.12
N GLU A 91 -12.12 -12.38 -10.10
CA GLU A 91 -12.45 -12.83 -11.46
C GLU A 91 -11.27 -13.53 -12.15
N MET A 92 -10.04 -13.13 -11.82
CA MET A 92 -8.80 -13.76 -12.30
C MET A 92 -8.36 -14.98 -11.47
N GLY A 93 -9.04 -15.26 -10.35
CA GLY A 93 -8.68 -16.35 -9.42
C GLY A 93 -7.45 -16.06 -8.55
N ILE A 94 -7.09 -14.79 -8.36
CA ILE A 94 -5.94 -14.37 -7.55
C ILE A 94 -6.42 -13.97 -6.15
N PRO A 95 -5.88 -14.56 -5.07
CA PRO A 95 -6.22 -14.18 -3.70
C PRO A 95 -5.74 -12.77 -3.35
N CYS A 96 -6.56 -12.06 -2.57
CA CYS A 96 -6.36 -10.67 -2.19
C CYS A 96 -6.28 -10.44 -0.68
N VAL A 97 -5.35 -9.57 -0.28
CA VAL A 97 -5.23 -9.04 1.08
C VAL A 97 -5.61 -7.57 1.09
N ALA A 98 -6.64 -7.21 1.86
CA ALA A 98 -6.99 -5.82 2.10
C ALA A 98 -6.25 -5.25 3.31
N VAL A 99 -5.82 -3.99 3.22
CA VAL A 99 -5.37 -3.23 4.39
C VAL A 99 -6.48 -2.32 4.90
N HIS A 100 -6.52 -2.13 6.21
CA HIS A 100 -7.46 -1.21 6.82
C HIS A 100 -6.89 -0.47 8.04
N SER A 101 -7.43 0.71 8.29
CA SER A 101 -7.23 1.42 9.56
C SER A 101 -8.14 0.83 10.66
N THR A 102 -7.94 1.25 11.91
CA THR A 102 -8.80 0.85 13.04
C THR A 102 -10.28 1.17 12.81
N ILE A 103 -10.59 2.30 12.18
CA ILE A 103 -11.98 2.72 11.90
C ILE A 103 -12.56 2.04 10.65
N ASP A 104 -11.72 1.63 9.70
CA ASP A 104 -12.13 0.98 8.45
C ASP A 104 -12.31 -0.54 8.58
N LYS A 105 -12.25 -1.09 9.80
CA LYS A 105 -12.35 -2.53 10.06
C LYS A 105 -13.60 -3.18 9.45
N ASP A 106 -14.72 -2.47 9.47
CA ASP A 106 -16.00 -2.95 8.96
C ASP A 106 -16.31 -2.51 7.52
N ALA A 107 -15.34 -1.88 6.84
CA ALA A 107 -15.54 -1.39 5.49
C ALA A 107 -15.73 -2.54 4.49
N LEU A 108 -16.46 -2.25 3.41
CA LEU A 108 -16.84 -3.25 2.41
C LEU A 108 -15.62 -3.93 1.77
N HIS A 109 -14.55 -3.20 1.49
CA HIS A 109 -13.34 -3.78 0.89
C HIS A 109 -12.65 -4.79 1.81
N VAL A 110 -12.78 -4.63 3.13
CA VAL A 110 -12.24 -5.58 4.12
C VAL A 110 -13.04 -6.87 4.13
N ARG A 111 -14.37 -6.76 4.07
CA ARG A 111 -15.28 -7.93 4.05
C ARG A 111 -15.22 -8.71 2.75
N LEU A 112 -14.83 -8.06 1.64
CA LEU A 112 -14.73 -8.68 0.33
C LEU A 112 -13.38 -9.36 0.09
N ALA A 113 -12.31 -8.96 0.77
CA ALA A 113 -11.00 -9.59 0.60
C ALA A 113 -10.93 -10.96 1.28
N ASP A 114 -10.06 -11.84 0.80
CA ASP A 114 -9.82 -13.16 1.38
C ASP A 114 -9.15 -13.05 2.76
N GLU A 115 -8.29 -12.03 2.89
CA GLU A 115 -7.59 -11.73 4.12
C GLU A 115 -7.55 -10.21 4.37
N ALA A 116 -7.47 -9.84 5.65
CA ALA A 116 -7.36 -8.44 6.06
C ALA A 116 -6.24 -8.23 7.10
N VAL A 117 -5.59 -7.06 7.03
CA VAL A 117 -4.56 -6.62 7.98
C VAL A 117 -4.84 -5.19 8.44
N CYS A 118 -4.82 -4.98 9.76
CA CYS A 118 -4.84 -3.65 10.35
C CYS A 118 -3.45 -3.00 10.22
N ILE A 119 -3.37 -1.84 9.58
CA ILE A 119 -2.10 -1.15 9.28
C ILE A 119 -1.88 0.12 10.13
N GLY A 120 -2.77 0.42 11.07
CA GLY A 120 -2.61 1.55 11.99
C GLY A 120 -3.92 2.25 12.34
N GLU A 121 -3.77 3.42 12.94
CA GLU A 121 -4.88 4.23 13.44
C GLU A 121 -5.68 4.92 12.33
N ALA A 122 -6.79 5.55 12.72
CA ALA A 122 -7.73 6.20 11.81
C ALA A 122 -7.10 7.29 10.91
N GLN A 123 -6.04 7.95 11.38
CA GLN A 123 -5.38 9.01 10.60
C GLN A 123 -4.61 8.41 9.41
N SER A 124 -4.86 8.91 8.20
CA SER A 124 -4.22 8.36 6.98
C SER A 124 -2.69 8.46 7.00
N SER A 125 -2.12 9.47 7.66
CA SER A 125 -0.67 9.62 7.86
C SER A 125 -0.06 8.49 8.69
N GLN A 126 -0.85 7.87 9.56
CA GLN A 126 -0.43 6.78 10.47
C GLN A 126 -0.88 5.39 9.97
N SER A 127 -1.63 5.33 8.88
CA SER A 127 -2.11 4.09 8.25
C SER A 127 -1.73 4.04 6.77
N TYR A 128 -2.60 4.50 5.87
CA TYR A 128 -2.46 4.34 4.41
C TYR A 128 -1.27 5.07 3.77
N LEU A 129 -0.72 6.10 4.41
CA LEU A 129 0.47 6.82 3.95
C LEU A 129 1.75 6.32 4.64
N PHE A 130 1.63 5.45 5.64
CA PHE A 130 2.77 4.98 6.41
C PHE A 130 3.36 3.71 5.78
N ILE A 131 4.34 3.93 4.91
CA ILE A 131 5.00 2.89 4.09
C ILE A 131 5.44 1.65 4.90
N PRO A 132 6.10 1.76 6.06
CA PRO A 132 6.59 0.59 6.79
C PRO A 132 5.48 -0.39 7.19
N ASN A 133 4.31 0.11 7.60
CA ASN A 133 3.20 -0.76 8.01
C ASN A 133 2.61 -1.53 6.82
N ILE A 134 2.55 -0.89 5.64
CA ILE A 134 2.04 -1.52 4.42
C ILE A 134 2.99 -2.61 3.93
N LEU A 135 4.30 -2.33 3.90
CA LEU A 135 5.30 -3.32 3.52
C LEU A 135 5.34 -4.49 4.51
N SER A 136 5.28 -4.20 5.82
CA SER A 136 5.20 -5.22 6.86
C SER A 136 3.98 -6.13 6.68
N ALA A 137 2.81 -5.55 6.35
CA ALA A 137 1.60 -6.31 6.05
C ALA A 137 1.77 -7.22 4.82
N ALA A 138 2.39 -6.72 3.75
CA ALA A 138 2.64 -7.48 2.53
C ALA A 138 3.56 -8.69 2.80
N VAL A 139 4.67 -8.46 3.50
CA VAL A 139 5.63 -9.50 3.86
C VAL A 139 4.99 -10.53 4.81
N SER A 140 4.27 -10.07 5.83
CA SER A 140 3.63 -10.96 6.82
C SER A 140 2.60 -11.91 6.21
N ARG A 141 1.93 -11.50 5.12
CA ARG A 141 0.92 -12.32 4.42
C ARG A 141 1.44 -13.00 3.16
N ASN A 142 2.76 -12.92 2.91
CA ASN A 142 3.44 -13.48 1.74
C ASN A 142 2.81 -12.98 0.43
N CYS A 143 2.54 -11.68 0.33
CA CYS A 143 2.04 -11.08 -0.90
C CYS A 143 3.18 -10.91 -1.90
N THR A 144 2.98 -11.36 -3.12
CA THR A 144 3.96 -11.23 -4.21
C THR A 144 3.73 -9.98 -5.05
N MET A 145 2.54 -9.39 -4.97
CA MET A 145 2.15 -8.20 -5.70
C MET A 145 1.48 -7.16 -4.80
N LEU A 146 1.59 -5.89 -5.17
CA LEU A 146 0.94 -4.79 -4.49
C LEU A 146 0.23 -3.88 -5.48
N HIS A 147 -1.07 -3.66 -5.27
CA HIS A 147 -1.87 -2.73 -6.06
C HIS A 147 -2.16 -1.46 -5.24
N PRO A 148 -1.66 -0.28 -5.66
CA PRO A 148 -1.82 0.94 -4.89
C PRO A 148 -3.18 1.62 -5.09
N GLY A 149 -3.92 1.30 -6.16
CA GLY A 149 -5.12 2.04 -6.54
C GLY A 149 -4.76 3.43 -7.04
N TYR A 150 -5.50 4.45 -6.59
CA TYR A 150 -5.17 5.86 -6.82
C TYR A 150 -5.07 6.64 -5.51
N GLY A 151 -4.34 7.75 -5.55
CA GLY A 151 -4.04 8.53 -4.35
C GLY A 151 -3.11 7.77 -3.39
N PHE A 152 -3.01 8.26 -2.16
CA PHE A 152 -2.09 7.74 -1.15
C PHE A 152 -0.66 7.56 -1.69
N LEU A 153 -0.20 6.33 -1.85
CA LEU A 153 1.14 5.97 -2.28
C LEU A 153 1.23 5.58 -3.77
N SER A 154 0.14 5.70 -4.53
CA SER A 154 0.11 5.31 -5.96
C SER A 154 1.09 6.09 -6.83
N GLU A 155 1.42 7.32 -6.43
CA GLU A 155 2.33 8.23 -7.13
C GLU A 155 3.64 8.45 -6.37
N ASN A 156 3.96 7.59 -5.39
CA ASN A 156 5.15 7.73 -4.58
C ASN A 156 6.30 6.86 -5.11
N ALA A 157 7.31 7.49 -5.72
CA ALA A 157 8.45 6.78 -6.30
C ALA A 157 9.27 6.00 -5.26
N MET A 158 9.45 6.54 -4.05
CA MET A 158 10.18 5.86 -2.97
C MET A 158 9.48 4.57 -2.55
N PHE A 159 8.14 4.59 -2.51
CA PHE A 159 7.36 3.40 -2.18
C PHE A 159 7.56 2.27 -3.21
N VAL A 160 7.62 2.60 -4.50
CA VAL A 160 7.88 1.61 -5.56
C VAL A 160 9.27 1.00 -5.44
N GLU A 161 10.28 1.80 -5.11
CA GLU A 161 11.64 1.29 -4.88
C GLU A 161 11.69 0.33 -3.69
N MET A 162 11.06 0.71 -2.58
CA MET A 162 10.99 -0.16 -1.40
C MET A 162 10.22 -1.45 -1.68
N CYS A 163 9.14 -1.42 -2.47
CA CYS A 163 8.45 -2.65 -2.90
C CYS A 163 9.42 -3.57 -3.68
N ARG A 164 10.17 -3.01 -4.63
CA ARG A 164 11.15 -3.76 -5.43
C ARG A 164 12.27 -4.36 -4.58
N GLU A 165 12.77 -3.62 -3.59
CA GLU A 165 13.79 -4.11 -2.65
C GLU A 165 13.29 -5.29 -1.81
N GLN A 166 12.01 -5.33 -1.47
CA GLN A 166 11.37 -6.43 -0.75
C GLN A 166 10.89 -7.57 -1.67
N GLY A 167 11.18 -7.50 -2.98
CA GLY A 167 10.74 -8.52 -3.94
C GLY A 167 9.25 -8.51 -4.24
N ILE A 168 8.54 -7.43 -3.89
CA ILE A 168 7.10 -7.26 -4.14
C ILE A 168 6.93 -6.53 -5.48
N ASN A 169 6.18 -7.15 -6.39
CA ASN A 169 5.88 -6.53 -7.67
C ASN A 169 4.81 -5.45 -7.52
N PHE A 170 5.21 -4.19 -7.79
CA PHE A 170 4.29 -3.05 -7.75
C PHE A 170 3.45 -2.99 -9.03
N ILE A 171 2.13 -3.11 -8.91
CA ILE A 171 1.21 -3.02 -10.04
C ILE A 171 1.01 -1.55 -10.40
N GLY A 172 1.92 -1.01 -11.21
CA GLY A 172 1.92 0.37 -11.64
C GLY A 172 3.19 0.74 -12.43
N PRO A 173 3.42 2.03 -12.69
CA PRO A 173 4.63 2.49 -13.37
C PRO A 173 5.89 2.34 -12.50
N ASN A 174 7.05 2.29 -13.14
CA ASN A 174 8.34 2.26 -12.46
C ASN A 174 8.62 3.59 -11.73
N ALA A 175 9.47 3.56 -10.70
CA ALA A 175 9.83 4.73 -9.89
C ALA A 175 10.35 5.90 -10.74
N ASP A 176 11.18 5.64 -11.75
CA ASP A 176 11.71 6.67 -12.64
C ASP A 176 10.62 7.33 -13.49
N SER A 177 9.64 6.55 -13.95
CA SER A 177 8.47 7.08 -14.66
C SER A 177 7.62 7.95 -13.74
N ILE A 178 7.43 7.55 -12.48
CA ILE A 178 6.73 8.35 -11.47
C ILE A 178 7.46 9.67 -11.23
N ARG A 179 8.79 9.66 -11.07
CA ARG A 179 9.59 10.89 -10.89
C ARG A 179 9.51 11.82 -12.09
N ALA A 180 9.65 11.27 -13.30
CA ALA A 180 9.61 12.05 -14.53
C ALA A 180 8.25 12.74 -14.73
N MET A 181 7.17 12.06 -14.34
CA MET A 181 5.79 12.50 -14.58
C MET A 181 5.10 13.16 -13.38
N GLY A 182 5.66 13.05 -12.17
CA GLY A 182 5.04 13.57 -10.95
C GLY A 182 5.08 15.10 -10.83
N ASP A 183 6.13 15.73 -11.35
CA ASP A 183 6.22 17.18 -11.43
C ASP A 183 5.70 17.68 -12.78
N LYS A 184 4.74 18.61 -12.75
CA LYS A 184 4.07 19.10 -13.97
C LYS A 184 5.04 19.78 -14.94
N SER A 185 6.09 20.43 -14.43
CA SER A 185 7.08 21.09 -15.27
C SER A 185 7.99 20.08 -15.97
N THR A 186 8.52 19.10 -15.23
CA THR A 186 9.35 18.03 -15.81
C THR A 186 8.54 17.14 -16.75
N ALA A 187 7.28 16.86 -16.42
CA ALA A 187 6.37 16.09 -17.26
C ALA A 187 6.12 16.79 -18.59
N ARG A 188 5.86 18.10 -18.58
CA ARG A 188 5.64 18.86 -19.81
C ARG A 188 6.90 18.93 -20.67
N ASP A 189 8.07 19.11 -20.07
CA ASP A 189 9.34 19.11 -20.81
C ASP A 189 9.65 17.74 -21.41
N THR A 190 9.30 16.66 -20.68
CA THR A 190 9.39 15.28 -21.19
C THR A 190 8.46 15.06 -22.38
N MET A 191 7.22 15.57 -22.32
CA MET A 191 6.26 15.50 -23.42
C MET A 191 6.68 16.32 -24.64
N LYS A 192 7.23 17.53 -24.44
CA LYS A 192 7.81 18.35 -25.52
C LYS A 192 8.95 17.60 -26.23
N LYS A 193 9.86 16.97 -25.46
CA LYS A 193 10.95 16.14 -26.01
C LYS A 193 10.45 14.93 -26.80
N ALA A 194 9.31 14.36 -26.39
CA ALA A 194 8.64 13.28 -27.10
C ALA A 194 7.84 13.74 -28.33
N GLY A 195 7.85 15.03 -28.67
CA GLY A 195 7.11 15.59 -29.81
C GLY A 195 5.60 15.72 -29.57
N VAL A 196 5.14 15.57 -28.33
CA VAL A 196 3.72 15.69 -27.98
C VAL A 196 3.38 17.18 -27.82
N PRO A 197 2.33 17.68 -28.47
CA PRO A 197 1.92 19.08 -28.34
C PRO A 197 1.47 19.37 -26.90
N THR A 198 2.05 20.41 -26.29
CA THR A 198 1.74 20.84 -24.91
C THR A 198 1.12 22.23 -24.91
N VAL A 199 0.21 22.49 -23.95
CA VAL A 199 -0.37 23.81 -23.74
C VAL A 199 0.73 24.84 -23.44
N PRO A 200 0.72 26.04 -24.07
CA PRO A 200 1.66 27.11 -23.77
C PRO A 200 1.66 27.47 -22.28
N GLY A 201 2.84 27.69 -21.71
CA GLY A 201 3.02 27.97 -20.29
C GLY A 201 4.46 28.41 -19.99
N SER A 202 4.75 28.72 -18.72
CA SER A 202 6.11 29.06 -18.26
C SER A 202 7.09 27.93 -18.55
N ASP A 203 8.30 28.19 -19.03
CA ASP A 203 9.34 27.16 -19.24
C ASP A 203 10.00 26.77 -17.90
N GLY A 204 9.25 26.02 -17.08
CA GLY A 204 9.69 25.52 -15.79
C GLY A 204 8.98 26.22 -14.62
N LEU A 205 9.62 26.12 -13.46
CA LEU A 205 9.22 26.77 -12.21
C LEU A 205 9.48 28.28 -12.31
N LEU A 206 8.44 29.07 -12.03
CA LEU A 206 8.54 30.53 -11.91
C LEU A 206 9.22 30.88 -10.58
N LYS A 207 10.28 31.68 -10.63
CA LYS A 207 11.09 32.03 -9.45
C LYS A 207 10.64 33.31 -8.77
N SER A 208 9.95 34.18 -9.50
CA SER A 208 9.48 35.46 -8.97
C SER A 208 8.11 35.85 -9.52
N THR A 209 7.42 36.74 -8.80
CA THR A 209 6.14 37.31 -9.21
C THR A 209 6.28 38.10 -10.51
N GLU A 210 7.39 38.81 -10.69
CA GLU A 210 7.66 39.63 -11.89
C GLU A 210 7.85 38.74 -13.12
N GLU A 211 8.56 37.62 -12.98
CA GLU A 211 8.70 36.61 -14.04
C GLU A 211 7.32 36.03 -14.40
N ALA A 212 6.52 35.69 -13.39
CA ALA A 212 5.18 35.16 -13.58
C ALA A 212 4.26 36.13 -14.35
N ILE A 213 4.30 37.43 -14.03
CA ILE A 213 3.53 38.46 -14.73
C ILE A 213 3.98 38.59 -16.19
N LYS A 214 5.29 38.62 -16.46
CA LYS A 214 5.82 38.70 -17.84
C LYS A 214 5.36 37.52 -18.68
N VAL A 215 5.40 36.31 -18.12
CA VAL A 215 4.95 35.09 -18.80
C VAL A 215 3.45 35.12 -19.03
N ALA A 216 2.66 35.51 -18.02
CA ALA A 216 1.20 35.61 -18.15
C ALA A 216 0.78 36.62 -19.24
N SER A 217 1.42 37.80 -19.28
CA SER A 217 1.16 38.80 -20.32
C SER A 217 1.57 38.34 -21.72
N LYS A 218 2.61 37.51 -21.85
CA LYS A 218 3.03 36.93 -23.14
C LYS A 218 2.05 35.86 -23.63
N ILE A 219 1.49 35.05 -22.73
CA ILE A 219 0.52 34.00 -23.07
C ILE A 219 -0.85 34.60 -23.40
N GLY A 220 -1.24 35.66 -22.68
CA GLY A 220 -2.55 36.27 -22.76
C GLY A 220 -3.52 35.65 -21.75
N TYR A 221 -4.42 36.48 -21.22
CA TYR A 221 -5.45 36.05 -20.27
C TYR A 221 -6.66 35.45 -21.00
N PRO A 222 -7.39 34.50 -20.39
CA PRO A 222 -7.23 33.98 -19.02
C PRO A 222 -6.09 32.97 -18.87
N VAL A 223 -5.42 32.97 -17.72
CA VAL A 223 -4.31 32.04 -17.39
C VAL A 223 -4.65 31.15 -16.19
N MET A 224 -4.07 29.96 -16.15
CA MET A 224 -4.27 29.01 -15.06
C MET A 224 -2.99 28.84 -14.24
N ILE A 225 -3.02 29.25 -12.98
CA ILE A 225 -1.95 29.04 -12.00
C ILE A 225 -2.08 27.60 -11.50
N LYS A 226 -0.98 26.84 -11.56
CA LYS A 226 -0.92 25.44 -11.10
C LYS A 226 0.27 25.24 -10.18
N ALA A 227 0.03 24.71 -8.98
CA ALA A 227 1.09 24.22 -8.11
C ALA A 227 1.84 23.06 -8.78
N THR A 228 3.16 23.05 -8.63
CA THR A 228 4.07 22.11 -9.30
C THR A 228 3.88 20.68 -8.81
N ALA A 229 3.78 20.50 -7.49
CA ALA A 229 3.56 19.21 -6.82
C ALA A 229 2.08 18.96 -6.41
N GLY A 230 1.13 19.70 -6.98
CA GLY A 230 -0.29 19.57 -6.63
C GLY A 230 -1.02 18.47 -7.42
N GLY A 231 -1.61 17.50 -6.72
CA GLY A 231 -2.47 16.45 -7.28
C GLY A 231 -3.96 16.62 -6.91
N GLY A 232 -4.84 15.87 -7.58
CA GLY A 232 -6.27 15.81 -7.22
C GLY A 232 -7.05 17.12 -7.34
N GLY A 233 -6.65 18.01 -8.24
CA GLY A 233 -7.31 19.30 -8.48
C GLY A 233 -6.98 20.40 -7.47
N ARG A 234 -6.17 20.11 -6.44
CA ARG A 234 -5.74 21.11 -5.44
C ARG A 234 -4.62 21.99 -6.00
N GLY A 235 -4.64 23.27 -5.65
CA GLY A 235 -3.60 24.22 -6.07
C GLY A 235 -3.72 24.67 -7.52
N MET A 236 -4.93 24.64 -8.12
CA MET A 236 -5.21 25.29 -9.41
C MET A 236 -6.08 26.52 -9.21
N ARG A 237 -5.74 27.64 -9.84
CA ARG A 237 -6.49 28.89 -9.78
C ARG A 237 -6.58 29.52 -11.16
N LEU A 238 -7.78 29.90 -11.59
CA LEU A 238 -8.01 30.61 -12.84
C LEU A 238 -7.92 32.10 -12.59
N ALA A 239 -7.04 32.79 -13.31
CA ALA A 239 -6.95 34.25 -13.32
C ALA A 239 -7.43 34.77 -14.66
N LYS A 240 -8.48 35.60 -14.65
CA LYS A 240 -9.05 36.20 -15.86
C LYS A 240 -8.42 37.53 -16.21
N GLU A 241 -7.93 38.26 -15.21
CA GLU A 241 -7.35 39.59 -15.36
C GLU A 241 -5.98 39.70 -14.66
N PRO A 242 -5.12 40.66 -15.05
CA PRO A 242 -3.79 40.85 -14.46
C PRO A 242 -3.79 41.08 -12.95
N GLU A 243 -4.74 41.87 -12.42
CA GLU A 243 -4.83 42.17 -10.99
C GLU A 243 -5.24 40.94 -10.19
N GLU A 244 -6.13 40.11 -10.78
CA GLU A 244 -6.56 38.85 -10.20
C GLU A 244 -5.39 37.86 -10.14
N PHE A 245 -4.54 37.82 -11.16
CA PHE A 245 -3.37 36.95 -11.22
C PHE A 245 -2.40 37.18 -10.07
N VAL A 246 -1.99 38.42 -9.82
CA VAL A 246 -1.06 38.76 -8.73
C VAL A 246 -1.64 38.35 -7.38
N ARG A 247 -2.93 38.65 -7.16
CA ARG A 247 -3.63 38.28 -5.93
C ARG A 247 -3.71 36.76 -5.73
N LEU A 248 -3.98 36.00 -6.80
CA LEU A 248 -4.08 34.54 -6.75
C LEU A 248 -2.71 33.86 -6.62
N LEU A 249 -1.64 34.48 -7.09
CA LEU A 249 -0.27 33.96 -6.96
C LEU A 249 0.26 34.11 -5.53
N GLN A 250 -0.01 35.24 -4.87
CA GLN A 250 0.48 35.55 -3.51
C GLN A 250 -0.27 34.83 -2.39
N ARG A 251 -1.45 34.28 -2.66
CA ARG A 251 -2.20 33.52 -1.66
C ARG A 251 -1.45 32.23 -1.30
N PRO A 252 -1.06 32.01 -0.03
CA PRO A 252 -0.42 30.77 0.37
C PRO A 252 -1.29 29.54 0.09
N HIS A 253 -0.63 28.40 -0.04
CA HIS A 253 -1.26 27.09 -0.24
C HIS A 253 -1.90 26.56 1.05
#